data_AF-A0A1G2K405-F1
#
_entry.id   AF-A0A1G2K405-F1
#
_cell.length_a   1.000
_cell.length_b   1.000
_cell.length_c   1.000
_cell.angle_alpha   90.00
_cell.angle_beta   90.00
_cell.angle_gamma   90.00
#
_symmetry.space_group_name_H-M   'P 1'
#
loop_
_entity.id
_entity.type
_entity.pdbx_description
1 polymer ?
#
loop_
_entity_poly.entity_id
_entity_poly.type
_entity_poly.pdbx_seq_one_letter_code
_entity_poly.pdbx_strand_id
1 'polypeptide(L)'
;MTTKHGLTYPKKSHRKTVIIPKRSSQLAEFFGAMLGDGGINNPWQANITLNALADREYAVHVVRLCVHLFEVFPAIRKRKTREALIHAQNSPTAWLRG
;
A
#
# COMPACT_ATOMS: atom_id res chain seq x y z
N MET A 1 38.10 -9.36 13.33
CA MET A 1 37.79 -8.91 11.96
C MET A 1 36.47 -9.57 11.56
N THR A 2 35.36 -8.82 11.60
CA THR A 2 34.01 -9.36 11.39
C THR A 2 33.48 -8.79 10.08
N THR A 3 33.53 -9.58 9.00
CA THR A 3 33.01 -9.22 7.69
C THR A 3 31.50 -9.09 7.75
N LYS A 4 31.00 -7.85 7.86
CA LYS A 4 29.61 -7.54 7.56
C LYS A 4 29.41 -7.81 6.07
N HIS A 5 28.74 -8.90 5.72
CA HIS A 5 28.18 -9.07 4.38
C HIS A 5 27.17 -7.93 4.15
N GLY A 6 27.64 -6.88 3.47
CA GLY A 6 26.84 -5.73 3.10
C GLY A 6 25.76 -6.16 2.12
N LEU A 7 24.54 -6.37 2.61
CA LEU A 7 23.36 -6.40 1.77
C LEU A 7 23.18 -4.99 1.18
N THR A 8 23.75 -4.76 0.01
CA THR A 8 23.55 -3.52 -0.76
C THR A 8 22.17 -3.60 -1.40
N TYR A 9 21.15 -3.09 -0.71
CA TYR A 9 19.83 -2.93 -1.31
C TYR A 9 19.94 -1.90 -2.45
N PRO A 10 19.40 -2.18 -3.64
CA PRO A 10 19.34 -1.17 -4.69
C PRO A 10 18.61 0.06 -4.14
N LYS A 11 19.19 1.24 -4.38
CA LYS A 11 18.71 2.55 -3.88
C LYS A 11 17.26 2.87 -4.29
N LYS A 12 16.67 2.06 -5.18
CA LYS A 12 15.35 2.22 -5.76
C LYS A 12 14.66 0.86 -5.85
N SER A 13 13.46 0.79 -5.30
CA SER A 13 12.47 -0.21 -5.70
C SER A 13 12.18 0.02 -7.18
N HIS A 14 12.29 -1.00 -8.03
CA HIS A 14 11.84 -0.91 -9.42
C HIS A 14 10.38 -0.44 -9.45
N ARG A 15 10.05 0.47 -10.38
CA ARG A 15 8.67 0.93 -10.57
C ARG A 15 7.82 -0.30 -10.90
N LYS A 16 6.74 -0.50 -10.16
CA LYS A 16 5.79 -1.57 -10.47
C LYS A 16 5.00 -1.21 -11.71
N THR A 17 4.79 -2.20 -12.56
CA THR A 17 3.75 -2.11 -13.58
C THR A 17 2.40 -2.13 -12.88
N VAL A 18 1.53 -1.19 -13.23
CA VAL A 18 0.17 -1.10 -12.71
C VAL A 18 -0.79 -0.95 -13.89
N ILE A 19 -1.99 -1.49 -13.75
CA ILE A 19 -3.06 -1.20 -14.70
C ILE A 19 -3.55 0.23 -14.45
N ILE A 20 -3.83 0.96 -15.52
CA ILE A 20 -4.49 2.25 -15.44
C ILE A 20 -6.01 1.99 -15.46
N PRO A 21 -6.73 2.18 -14.34
CA PRO A 21 -8.16 1.87 -14.28
C PRO A 21 -8.97 2.82 -15.16
N LYS A 22 -10.10 2.30 -15.68
CA LYS A 22 -11.13 3.13 -16.31
C LYS A 22 -11.91 3.90 -15.24
N ARG A 23 -12.56 5.00 -15.64
CA ARG A 23 -13.46 5.75 -14.76
C ARG A 23 -14.59 4.84 -14.26
N SER A 24 -14.79 4.81 -12.95
CA SER A 24 -15.83 4.02 -12.28
C SER A 24 -16.15 4.61 -10.90
N SER A 25 -17.26 4.21 -10.30
CA SER A 25 -17.61 4.58 -8.93
C SER A 25 -16.56 4.10 -7.92
N GLN A 26 -16.02 2.90 -8.12
CA GLN A 26 -14.94 2.33 -7.32
C GLN A 26 -13.67 3.18 -7.38
N LEU A 27 -13.32 3.70 -8.57
CA LEU A 27 -12.18 4.60 -8.72
C LEU A 27 -12.44 5.92 -7.98
N ALA A 28 -13.65 6.48 -8.09
CA ALA A 28 -14.02 7.69 -7.36
C ALA A 28 -13.93 7.49 -5.84
N GLU A 29 -14.38 6.35 -5.34
CA GLU A 29 -14.29 5.99 -3.92
C GLU A 29 -12.82 5.89 -3.47
N PHE A 30 -11.97 5.21 -4.24
CA PHE A 30 -10.54 5.12 -3.95
C PHE A 30 -9.89 6.52 -3.91
N PHE A 31 -10.24 7.40 -4.84
CA PHE A 31 -9.76 8.79 -4.79
C PHE A 31 -10.30 9.56 -3.59
N GLY A 32 -11.55 9.34 -3.17
CA GLY A 32 -12.09 9.89 -1.94
C GLY A 32 -11.25 9.51 -0.71
N ALA A 33 -10.93 8.23 -0.57
CA ALA A 33 -10.05 7.75 0.51
C ALA A 33 -8.64 8.36 0.43
N MET A 34 -8.08 8.46 -0.79
CA MET A 34 -6.76 9.05 -1.01
C MET A 34 -6.71 10.56 -0.69
N LEU A 35 -7.79 11.30 -0.95
CA LEU A 35 -7.88 12.74 -0.70
C LEU A 35 -8.20 13.06 0.76
N GLY A 36 -8.97 12.21 1.44
CA GLY A 36 -9.32 12.38 2.85
C GLY A 36 -8.21 11.92 3.80
N ASP A 37 -7.86 10.64 3.72
CA ASP A 37 -6.99 9.95 4.69
C ASP A 37 -5.63 9.54 4.11
N GLY A 38 -5.44 9.84 2.82
CA GLY A 38 -4.27 9.45 2.06
C GLY A 38 -3.30 10.57 1.75
N GLY A 39 -2.25 10.19 1.06
CA GLY A 39 -1.20 11.09 0.62
C GLY A 39 -0.23 10.42 -0.34
N ILE A 40 0.58 11.24 -0.98
CA ILE A 40 1.73 10.80 -1.78
C ILE A 40 2.96 11.38 -1.11
N ASN A 41 3.56 10.60 -0.21
CA ASN A 41 4.71 11.06 0.58
C ASN A 41 5.98 11.21 -0.27
N ASN A 42 6.11 10.43 -1.34
CA ASN A 42 7.23 10.46 -2.25
C ASN A 42 6.78 10.00 -3.65
N PRO A 43 7.59 10.23 -4.72
CA PRO A 43 7.19 9.92 -6.09
C PRO A 43 6.88 8.45 -6.39
N TRP A 44 7.09 7.53 -5.43
CA TRP A 44 6.92 6.09 -5.60
C TRP A 44 6.00 5.45 -4.56
N GLN A 45 5.40 6.24 -3.65
CA GLN A 45 4.59 5.72 -2.56
C GLN A 45 3.33 6.57 -2.36
N ALA A 46 2.20 5.92 -2.61
CA ALA A 46 0.92 6.33 -2.06
C ALA A 46 0.70 5.66 -0.70
N ASN A 47 0.15 6.41 0.25
CA ASN A 47 -0.26 5.91 1.55
C ASN A 47 -1.70 6.31 1.86
N ILE A 48 -2.44 5.40 2.49
CA ILE A 48 -3.75 5.67 3.10
C ILE A 48 -3.64 5.27 4.56
N THR A 49 -4.07 6.15 5.45
CA THR A 49 -3.94 5.97 6.90
C THR A 49 -5.32 5.93 7.54
N LEU A 50 -5.80 4.74 7.90
CA LEU A 50 -7.14 4.55 8.46
C LEU A 50 -7.08 4.26 9.96
N ASN A 51 -8.16 4.49 10.71
CA ASN A 51 -8.23 4.10 12.11
C ASN A 51 -8.24 2.56 12.23
N ALA A 52 -7.35 2.00 13.05
CA ALA A 52 -7.16 0.55 13.14
C ALA A 52 -8.32 -0.20 13.82
N LEU A 53 -9.14 0.49 14.63
CA LEU A 53 -10.31 -0.10 15.27
C LEU A 53 -11.60 0.26 14.53
N ALA A 54 -11.85 1.56 14.32
CA ALA A 54 -13.11 2.03 13.74
C ALA A 54 -13.23 1.68 12.25
N ASP A 55 -12.12 1.75 11.50
CA ASP A 55 -12.13 1.63 10.04
C ASP A 55 -11.57 0.29 9.57
N ARG A 56 -11.57 -0.73 10.44
CA ARG A 56 -10.98 -2.04 10.12
C ARG A 56 -11.62 -2.67 8.87
N GLU A 57 -12.95 -2.63 8.77
CA GLU A 57 -13.68 -3.17 7.63
C GLU A 57 -13.45 -2.33 6.37
N TYR A 58 -13.41 -1.01 6.54
CA TYR A 58 -13.11 -0.09 5.45
C TYR A 58 -11.70 -0.29 4.90
N ALA A 59 -10.71 -0.58 5.76
CA ALA A 59 -9.36 -0.94 5.32
C ALA A 59 -9.35 -2.18 4.43
N VAL A 60 -10.16 -3.20 4.75
CA VAL A 60 -10.32 -4.39 3.88
C VAL A 60 -10.95 -4.01 2.55
N HIS A 61 -11.92 -3.10 2.54
CA HIS A 61 -12.52 -2.58 1.31
C HIS A 61 -11.51 -1.83 0.44
N VAL A 62 -10.72 -0.93 1.03
CA VAL A 62 -9.67 -0.18 0.32
C VAL A 62 -8.62 -1.12 -0.28
N VAL A 63 -8.27 -2.23 0.39
CA VAL A 63 -7.40 -3.28 -0.19
C VAL A 63 -8.01 -3.89 -1.45
N ARG A 64 -9.30 -4.22 -1.41
CA ARG A 64 -10.01 -4.78 -2.58
C ARG A 64 -10.03 -3.78 -3.73
N LEU A 65 -10.25 -2.49 -3.45
CA LEU A 65 -10.15 -1.43 -4.46
C LEU A 65 -8.75 -1.38 -5.08
N CYS A 66 -7.68 -1.47 -4.29
CA CYS A 66 -6.30 -1.46 -4.81
C CYS A 66 -6.04 -2.65 -5.76
N VAL A 67 -6.51 -3.83 -5.39
CA VAL A 67 -6.35 -5.05 -6.19
C VAL A 67 -7.19 -4.97 -7.47
N HIS A 68 -8.45 -4.53 -7.38
CA HIS A 68 -9.34 -4.48 -8.54
C HIS A 68 -9.00 -3.37 -9.53
N LEU A 69 -8.57 -2.20 -9.05
CA LEU A 69 -8.32 -1.04 -9.92
C LEU A 69 -6.90 -1.07 -10.51
N PHE A 70 -5.91 -1.53 -9.76
CA PHE A 70 -4.50 -1.40 -10.14
C PHE A 70 -3.75 -2.73 -10.26
N GLU A 71 -4.38 -3.85 -9.88
CA GLU A 71 -3.75 -5.17 -9.74
C GLU A 71 -2.56 -5.17 -8.78
N VAL A 72 -2.62 -4.32 -7.75
CA VAL A 72 -1.58 -4.20 -6.74
C VAL A 72 -2.13 -4.55 -5.37
N PHE A 73 -1.44 -5.48 -4.69
CA PHE A 73 -1.65 -5.71 -3.27
C PHE A 73 -0.92 -4.64 -2.44
N PRO A 74 -1.62 -3.84 -1.64
CA PRO A 74 -0.97 -2.91 -0.73
C PRO A 74 -0.38 -3.66 0.49
N ALA A 75 0.75 -3.21 0.99
CA ALA A 75 1.30 -3.65 2.28
C ALA A 75 0.52 -2.99 3.41
N ILE A 76 0.10 -3.79 4.38
CA ILE A 76 -0.60 -3.31 5.55
C ILE A 76 0.38 -3.25 6.73
N ARG A 77 0.42 -2.10 7.41
CA ARG A 77 1.25 -1.87 8.60
C ARG A 77 0.41 -1.21 9.69
N LYS A 78 0.32 -1.84 10.87
CA LYS A 78 -0.20 -1.16 12.07
C LYS A 78 0.91 -0.30 12.66
N ARG A 79 0.66 0.99 12.88
CA ARG A 79 1.61 1.86 13.58
C ARG A 79 1.67 1.48 15.07
N LYS A 80 2.86 1.44 15.67
CA LYS A 80 3.01 1.12 17.11
C LYS A 80 2.50 2.22 18.04
N THR A 81 2.54 3.47 17.58
CA THR A 81 2.28 4.67 18.38
C THR A 81 0.91 5.31 18.13
N ARG A 82 0.20 4.86 17.09
CA ARG A 82 -1.16 5.31 16.76
C ARG A 82 -1.93 4.12 16.23
N GLU A 83 -3.22 4.08 16.51
CA GLU A 83 -4.13 3.08 15.97
C GLU A 83 -4.42 3.40 14.49
N ALA A 84 -3.37 3.31 13.68
CA ALA A 84 -3.36 3.72 12.29
C ALA A 84 -2.88 2.55 11.44
N LEU A 85 -3.69 2.17 10.46
CA LEU A 85 -3.35 1.17 9.46
C LEU A 85 -2.84 1.92 8.22
N ILE A 86 -1.55 1.76 7.95
CA ILE A 86 -0.88 2.37 6.80
C ILE A 86 -0.88 1.34 5.68
N HIS A 87 -1.50 1.69 4.56
CA HIS A 87 -1.27 1.03 3.29
C HIS A 87 -0.01 1.62 2.64
N ALA A 88 1.00 0.80 2.38
CA ALA A 88 2.18 1.18 1.61
C ALA A 88 2.35 0.17 0.49
N GLN A 89 2.56 0.56 -0.75
CA GLN A 89 2.64 -0.43 -1.84
C GLN A 89 3.90 -1.33 -1.73
N ASN A 90 3.80 -2.57 -1.20
CA ASN A 90 4.82 -3.62 -1.38
C ASN A 90 4.30 -4.72 -2.29
N SER A 91 5.18 -5.28 -3.12
CA SER A 91 4.86 -6.41 -4.01
C SER A 91 4.54 -7.66 -3.18
N PRO A 92 3.79 -8.63 -3.72
CA PRO A 92 3.68 -9.93 -3.10
C PRO A 92 5.00 -10.68 -3.28
N THR A 93 5.80 -10.77 -2.22
CA THR A 93 6.84 -11.80 -2.08
C THR A 93 6.67 -12.43 -0.71
N ALA A 94 5.73 -13.39 -0.58
CA ALA A 94 5.74 -14.40 0.50
C ALA A 94 4.58 -15.42 0.52
N TRP A 95 3.51 -15.31 -0.28
CA TRP A 95 2.33 -16.21 -0.11
C TRP A 95 2.02 -17.16 -1.28
N LEU A 96 2.85 -17.21 -2.33
CA LEU A 96 2.70 -18.15 -3.47
C LEU A 96 3.82 -19.21 -3.52
N ARG A 97 4.43 -19.54 -2.38
CA ARG A 97 5.23 -20.76 -2.22
C ARG A 97 4.62 -21.59 -1.10
N GLY A 98 3.67 -22.43 -1.48
CA GLY A 98 2.96 -23.39 -0.65
C GLY A 98 2.06 -24.20 -1.55
#